data_AF-A0A1W1BA69-F1
#
_entry.id   AF-A0A1W1BA69-F1
#
_cell.length_a   1.000
_cell.length_b   1.000
_cell.length_c   1.000
_cell.angle_alpha   90.00
_cell.angle_beta   90.00
_cell.angle_gamma   90.00
#
_symmetry.space_group_name_H-M   'P 1'
#
loop_
_entity.id
_entity.type
_entity.pdbx_description
1 polymer ?
#
loop_
_entity_poly.entity_id
_entity_poly.type
_entity_poly.pdbx_seq_one_letter_code
_entity_poly.pdbx_strand_id
1 'polypeptide(L)'
;MKSAFTMIELIFVIVIIGILASVAIPKLNSTRDDAKAGQELNNLSVYIEDITSNYMGSGVIDKNHTNVSLNCFESKTSEVNGTITLTISLGGNDNGKEYCNRAQKQALAHNLVGENLVVVGGALLAH
;
A
#
# COMPACT_ATOMS: atom_id res chain seq x y z
N MET A 1 -7.09 -29.02 -48.08
CA MET A 1 -7.44 -27.61 -48.37
C MET A 1 -7.40 -26.86 -47.05
N LYS A 2 -6.51 -25.87 -46.87
CA LYS A 2 -6.46 -25.06 -45.64
C LYS A 2 -7.49 -23.94 -45.79
N SER A 3 -8.47 -23.87 -44.90
CA SER A 3 -9.39 -22.72 -44.84
C SER A 3 -8.59 -21.50 -44.40
N ALA A 4 -8.54 -20.49 -45.27
CA ALA A 4 -8.07 -19.17 -44.91
C ALA A 4 -9.20 -18.44 -44.16
N PHE A 5 -8.85 -17.80 -43.05
CA PHE A 5 -9.75 -16.90 -42.33
C PHE A 5 -10.14 -15.74 -43.25
N THR A 6 -11.43 -15.42 -43.34
CA THR A 6 -11.89 -14.37 -44.25
C THR A 6 -11.53 -12.99 -43.71
N MET A 7 -11.31 -12.04 -44.63
CA MET A 7 -11.08 -10.63 -44.27
C MET A 7 -12.22 -10.06 -43.40
N ILE A 8 -13.46 -10.51 -43.66
CA ILE A 8 -14.64 -10.03 -42.90
C ILE A 8 -14.67 -10.55 -41.46
N GLU A 9 -14.23 -11.79 -41.21
CA GLU A 9 -14.14 -12.31 -39.85
C GLU A 9 -13.06 -11.56 -39.05
N LEU A 10 -11.95 -11.19 -39.71
CA LEU A 10 -10.87 -10.47 -39.05
C LEU A 10 -11.28 -9.05 -38.63
N ILE A 11 -12.01 -8.32 -39.49
CA ILE A 11 -12.51 -6.98 -39.12
C ILE A 11 -13.55 -7.04 -38.00
N PHE A 12 -14.37 -8.09 -37.94
CA PHE A 12 -15.37 -8.21 -36.89
C PHE A 12 -14.70 -8.39 -35.52
N VAL A 13 -13.67 -9.24 -35.45
CA VAL A 13 -12.92 -9.49 -34.21
C VAL A 13 -12.27 -8.21 -33.68
N ILE A 14 -11.61 -7.41 -34.52
CA ILE A 14 -10.95 -6.18 -34.07
C ILE A 14 -11.95 -5.14 -33.56
N VAL A 15 -13.14 -5.05 -34.17
CA VAL A 15 -14.19 -4.11 -33.74
C VAL A 15 -14.73 -4.51 -32.37
N ILE A 16 -15.02 -5.80 -32.17
CA ILE A 16 -15.49 -6.31 -30.88
C ILE A 16 -14.42 -6.11 -29.79
N ILE A 17 -13.16 -6.45 -30.06
CA ILE A 17 -12.06 -6.21 -29.11
C ILE A 17 -11.91 -4.71 -28.83
N GLY A 18 -12.03 -3.84 -29.83
CA GLY A 18 -11.96 -2.39 -29.65
C GLY A 18 -13.01 -1.85 -28.69
N ILE A 19 -14.26 -2.28 -28.86
CA ILE A 19 -15.37 -1.86 -27.98
C ILE A 19 -15.14 -2.39 -26.55
N LEU A 20 -14.85 -3.68 -26.40
CA LEU A 20 -14.62 -4.29 -25.07
C LEU A 20 -13.42 -3.66 -24.36
N ALA A 21 -12.33 -3.40 -25.08
CA ALA A 21 -11.13 -2.78 -24.53
C ALA A 21 -11.40 -1.36 -24.01
N SER A 22 -12.21 -0.56 -24.74
CA SER A 22 -12.54 0.81 -24.34
C SER A 22 -13.23 0.89 -22.96
N VAL A 23 -14.03 -0.12 -22.61
CA VAL A 23 -14.74 -0.20 -21.33
C VAL A 23 -13.90 -0.93 -20.27
N ALA A 24 -13.18 -1.97 -20.67
CA ALA A 24 -12.43 -2.81 -19.74
C ALA A 24 -11.16 -2.13 -19.21
N ILE A 25 -10.39 -1.41 -20.05
CA ILE A 25 -9.10 -0.83 -19.64
C ILE A 25 -9.25 0.17 -18.48
N PRO A 26 -10.16 1.16 -18.51
CA PRO A 26 -10.30 2.11 -17.41
C PRO A 26 -10.70 1.41 -16.10
N LYS A 27 -11.59 0.42 -16.20
CA LYS A 27 -12.07 -0.33 -15.03
C LYS A 27 -10.97 -1.18 -14.41
N LEU A 28 -10.15 -1.86 -15.23
CA LEU A 28 -9.02 -2.63 -14.75
C LEU A 28 -7.93 -1.74 -14.13
N ASN A 29 -7.69 -0.54 -14.64
CA ASN A 29 -6.74 0.38 -14.02
C ASN A 29 -7.20 0.81 -12.63
N SER A 30 -8.46 1.23 -12.47
CA SER A 30 -8.99 1.59 -11.15
C SER A 30 -8.96 0.43 -10.16
N THR A 31 -9.30 -0.79 -10.58
CA THR A 31 -9.21 -1.99 -9.73
C THR A 31 -7.76 -2.33 -9.35
N ARG A 32 -6.80 -2.14 -10.26
CA ARG A 32 -5.37 -2.33 -9.95
C ARG A 32 -4.88 -1.31 -8.93
N ASP A 33 -5.34 -0.07 -9.02
CA ASP A 33 -4.98 0.98 -8.08
C ASP A 33 -5.60 0.73 -6.70
N ASP A 34 -6.83 0.20 -6.64
CA ASP A 34 -7.44 -0.30 -5.39
C ASP A 34 -6.61 -1.41 -4.75
N ALA A 35 -6.19 -2.39 -5.55
CA ALA A 35 -5.41 -3.51 -5.05
C ALA A 35 -4.06 -3.05 -4.50
N LYS A 36 -3.39 -2.12 -5.18
CA LYS A 36 -2.15 -1.51 -4.68
C LYS A 36 -2.38 -0.72 -3.39
N ALA A 37 -3.45 0.06 -3.33
CA ALA A 37 -3.78 0.81 -2.13
C ALA A 37 -4.01 -0.11 -0.91
N GLY A 38 -4.75 -1.20 -1.10
CA GLY A 38 -4.94 -2.23 -0.07
C GLY A 38 -3.63 -2.93 0.34
N GLN A 39 -2.75 -3.22 -0.62
CA GLN A 39 -1.43 -3.79 -0.33
C GLN A 39 -0.58 -2.83 0.51
N GLU A 40 -0.57 -1.53 0.20
CA GLU A 40 0.19 -0.54 0.97
C GLU A 40 -0.31 -0.40 2.41
N LEU A 41 -1.62 -0.52 2.65
CA LEU A 41 -2.18 -0.55 4.01
C LEU A 41 -1.74 -1.81 4.80
N ASN A 42 -1.68 -2.96 4.12
CA ASN A 42 -1.16 -4.19 4.72
C ASN A 42 0.33 -4.06 5.02
N ASN A 43 1.12 -3.55 4.06
CA ASN A 43 2.54 -3.28 4.25
C ASN A 43 2.77 -2.32 5.42
N LEU A 44 1.94 -1.28 5.57
CA LEU A 44 2.01 -0.37 6.72
C LEU A 44 1.82 -1.10 8.05
N SER A 45 0.85 -2.00 8.13
CA SER A 45 0.58 -2.76 9.35
C SER A 45 1.74 -3.70 9.70
N VAL A 46 2.25 -4.44 8.70
CA VAL A 46 3.42 -5.32 8.85
C VAL A 46 4.65 -4.52 9.24
N TYR A 47 4.85 -3.34 8.64
CA TYR A 47 5.96 -2.45 8.98
C TYR A 47 5.95 -2.04 10.46
N ILE A 48 4.77 -1.64 10.97
CA ILE A 48 4.63 -1.26 12.39
C ILE A 48 4.95 -2.44 13.31
N GLU A 49 4.48 -3.64 12.98
CA GLU A 49 4.73 -4.87 13.73
C GLU A 49 6.21 -5.29 13.72
N ASP A 50 6.85 -5.23 12.55
CA ASP A 50 8.27 -5.56 12.37
C ASP A 50 9.18 -4.63 13.18
N ILE A 51 8.93 -3.32 13.14
CA ILE A 51 9.71 -2.34 13.93
C ILE A 51 9.49 -2.54 15.43
N THR A 52 8.24 -2.79 15.83
CA THR A 52 7.90 -3.02 17.24
C THR A 52 8.58 -4.29 17.76
N SER A 53 8.49 -5.39 17.03
CA SER A 53 9.10 -6.68 17.40
C SER A 53 10.63 -6.60 17.41
N ASN A 54 11.24 -5.90 16.45
CA ASN A 54 12.68 -5.68 16.43
C ASN A 54 13.15 -4.93 17.68
N TYR A 55 12.44 -3.89 18.08
CA TYR A 55 12.79 -3.17 19.31
C TYR A 55 12.56 -4.00 20.57
N MET A 56 11.46 -4.78 20.65
CA MET A 56 11.22 -5.67 21.79
C MET A 56 12.37 -6.68 21.98
N GLY A 57 12.95 -7.19 20.88
CA GLY A 57 14.02 -8.18 20.93
C GLY A 57 15.43 -7.62 21.05
N SER A 58 15.70 -6.45 20.44
CA SER A 58 17.04 -5.88 20.34
C SER A 58 17.28 -4.63 21.19
N GLY A 59 16.22 -3.96 21.64
CA GLY A 59 16.29 -2.66 22.31
C GLY A 59 16.75 -1.51 21.40
N VAL A 60 16.87 -1.75 20.09
CA VAL A 60 17.30 -0.77 19.10
C VAL A 60 16.22 -0.61 18.04
N ILE A 61 16.03 0.61 17.54
CA ILE A 61 15.14 0.86 16.40
C ILE A 61 15.94 0.67 15.09
N ASP A 62 15.71 -0.42 14.39
CA ASP A 62 16.20 -0.60 13.02
C ASP A 62 15.07 -0.40 12.01
N LYS A 63 15.06 0.75 11.32
CA LYS A 63 14.08 1.10 10.28
C LYS A 63 14.12 0.19 9.05
N ASN A 64 15.19 -0.61 8.91
CA ASN A 64 15.40 -1.52 7.80
C ASN A 64 15.14 -2.98 8.19
N HIS A 65 14.71 -3.25 9.43
CA HIS A 65 14.34 -4.59 9.90
C HIS A 65 12.92 -4.94 9.43
N THR A 66 12.68 -4.92 8.13
CA THR A 66 11.40 -5.26 7.53
C THR A 66 11.61 -5.68 6.08
N ASN A 67 10.77 -6.61 5.61
CA ASN A 67 10.75 -7.04 4.21
C ASN A 67 9.73 -6.27 3.36
N VAL A 68 9.04 -5.29 3.95
CA VAL A 68 8.04 -4.47 3.25
C VAL A 68 8.52 -3.03 3.09
N SER A 69 8.15 -2.42 1.97
CA SER A 69 8.43 -1.01 1.68
C SER A 69 7.17 -0.18 1.82
N LEU A 70 7.30 1.01 2.43
CA LEU A 70 6.25 2.02 2.46
C LEU A 70 6.45 2.97 1.29
N ASN A 71 5.61 2.86 0.26
CA ASN A 71 5.70 3.72 -0.92
C ASN A 71 4.76 4.93 -0.83
N CYS A 72 3.67 4.78 -0.06
CA CYS A 72 2.64 5.81 0.13
C CYS A 72 2.65 6.48 1.51
N PHE A 73 3.60 6.12 2.38
CA PHE A 73 3.69 6.63 3.74
C PHE A 73 5.14 6.89 4.12
N GLU A 74 5.36 7.85 5.01
CA GLU A 74 6.65 8.05 5.68
C GLU A 74 6.55 7.62 7.14
N SER A 75 7.55 6.91 7.62
CA SER A 75 7.69 6.55 9.02
C SER A 75 8.79 7.36 9.70
N LYS A 76 8.48 7.93 10.86
CA LYS A 76 9.47 8.51 11.77
C LYS A 76 9.38 7.79 13.10
N THR A 77 10.53 7.42 13.63
CA THR A 77 10.66 6.82 14.94
C THR A 77 11.41 7.77 15.85
N SER A 78 10.91 7.96 17.06
CA SER A 78 11.56 8.74 18.11
C SER A 78 11.52 7.96 19.41
N GLU A 79 12.66 7.83 20.06
CA GLU A 79 12.77 7.23 21.39
C GLU A 79 13.01 8.34 22.42
N VAL A 80 12.13 8.43 23.41
CA VAL A 80 12.28 9.36 24.55
C VAL A 80 12.02 8.58 25.83
N ASN A 81 13.02 8.51 26.71
CA ASN A 81 12.92 7.84 28.01
C ASN A 81 12.38 6.39 27.94
N GLY A 82 12.81 5.61 26.95
CA GLY A 82 12.37 4.21 26.76
C GLY A 82 10.96 4.05 26.20
N THR A 83 10.31 5.15 25.79
CA THR A 83 9.06 5.13 25.03
C THR A 83 9.35 5.41 23.57
N ILE A 84 8.79 4.59 22.68
CA ILE A 84 8.91 4.79 21.24
C ILE A 84 7.65 5.43 20.72
N THR A 85 7.83 6.50 19.97
CA THR A 85 6.78 7.08 19.15
C THR A 85 7.07 6.73 17.70
N LEU A 86 6.15 5.99 17.09
CA LEU A 86 6.15 5.75 15.66
C LEU A 86 5.12 6.69 15.03
N THR A 87 5.61 7.70 14.33
CA THR A 87 4.75 8.64 13.60
C THR A 87 4.66 8.19 12.15
N ILE A 88 3.45 7.88 11.71
CA ILE A 88 3.14 7.62 10.30
C ILE A 88 2.60 8.91 9.70
N SER A 89 3.25 9.39 8.65
CA SER A 89 2.84 10.58 7.90
C SER A 89 2.48 10.23 6.46
N LEU A 90 1.63 11.05 5.85
CA LEU A 90 1.38 10.97 4.40
C LEU A 90 2.68 11.33 3.66
N GLY A 91 3.07 10.54 2.66
CA GLY A 91 4.29 10.79 1.90
C GLY A 91 4.78 9.54 1.17
N GLY A 92 6.09 9.33 1.15
CA GLY A 92 6.73 8.19 0.50
C GLY A 92 7.07 8.44 -0.97
N ASN A 93 7.80 7.50 -1.57
CA ASN A 93 8.38 7.64 -2.90
C ASN A 93 7.33 7.82 -4.01
N ASP A 94 6.13 7.32 -3.80
CA ASP A 94 5.05 7.30 -4.77
C ASP A 94 3.94 8.31 -4.46
N ASN A 95 4.20 9.24 -3.53
CA ASN A 95 3.24 10.26 -3.13
C ASN A 95 2.69 11.04 -4.34
N GLY A 96 1.38 11.29 -4.34
CA GLY A 96 0.66 11.95 -5.43
C GLY A 96 0.13 11.02 -6.52
N LYS A 97 0.54 9.75 -6.57
CA LYS A 97 -0.09 8.74 -7.44
C LYS A 97 -1.50 8.38 -6.96
N GLU A 98 -2.38 7.99 -7.87
CA GLU A 98 -3.80 7.74 -7.57
C GLU A 98 -4.00 6.67 -6.49
N TYR A 99 -3.28 5.53 -6.55
CA TYR A 99 -3.37 4.52 -5.51
C TYR A 99 -2.84 5.01 -4.15
N CYS A 100 -1.81 5.85 -4.10
CA CYS A 100 -1.34 6.42 -2.83
C CYS A 100 -2.35 7.38 -2.24
N ASN A 101 -2.97 8.24 -3.04
CA ASN A 101 -4.02 9.13 -2.56
C ASN A 101 -5.21 8.33 -1.97
N ARG A 102 -5.55 7.18 -2.58
CA ARG A 102 -6.60 6.27 -2.08
C ARG A 102 -6.18 5.58 -0.79
N ALA A 103 -4.97 5.03 -0.73
CA ALA A 103 -4.42 4.38 0.45
C ALA A 103 -4.34 5.34 1.64
N GLN A 104 -3.83 6.55 1.40
CA GLN A 104 -3.71 7.61 2.40
C GLN A 104 -5.08 8.06 2.91
N LYS A 105 -6.07 8.23 2.02
CA LYS A 105 -7.44 8.56 2.42
C LYS A 105 -8.05 7.47 3.29
N GLN A 106 -7.83 6.20 2.95
CA GLN A 106 -8.28 5.06 3.76
C GLN A 106 -7.54 5.03 5.11
N ALA A 107 -6.23 5.21 5.13
CA ALA A 107 -5.43 5.26 6.35
C ALA A 107 -5.90 6.39 7.29
N LEU A 108 -6.23 7.56 6.74
CA LEU A 108 -6.81 8.68 7.50
C LEU A 108 -8.17 8.30 8.10
N ALA A 109 -9.03 7.63 7.34
CA ALA A 109 -10.34 7.19 7.80
C ALA A 109 -10.26 6.12 8.92
N HIS A 110 -9.16 5.37 8.94
CA HIS A 110 -8.88 4.34 9.96
C HIS A 110 -7.96 4.84 11.09
N ASN A 111 -7.68 6.15 11.19
CA ASN A 111 -6.77 6.76 12.18
C ASN A 111 -5.36 6.15 12.22
N LEU A 112 -4.89 5.59 11.10
CA LEU A 112 -3.57 4.97 10.98
C LEU A 112 -2.44 6.00 10.74
N VAL A 113 -2.80 7.26 10.47
CA VAL A 113 -1.89 8.36 10.19
C VAL A 113 -1.84 9.27 11.40
N GLY A 114 -0.63 9.61 11.85
CA GLY A 114 -0.38 10.35 13.08
C GLY A 114 0.59 9.61 13.98
N GLU A 115 0.65 10.02 15.24
CA GLU A 115 1.49 9.41 16.26
C GLU A 115 0.81 8.15 16.79
N ASN A 116 1.42 6.99 16.52
CA ASN A 116 1.08 5.76 17.20
C ASN A 116 2.14 5.52 18.29
N LEU A 117 1.69 5.60 19.54
CA LEU A 117 2.54 5.46 20.71
C LEU A 117 2.78 3.98 21.01
N VAL A 118 4.03 3.56 21.01
CA VAL A 118 4.45 2.23 21.45
C VAL A 118 5.19 2.38 22.78
N VAL A 119 4.47 2.20 23.88
CA VAL A 119 5.04 2.26 25.24
C VAL A 119 5.65 0.90 25.61
N VAL A 120 6.89 0.90 26.10
CA VAL A 120 7.52 -0.32 26.61
C VAL A 120 7.56 -0.28 28.13
N GLY A 121 6.68 -1.09 28.71
CA GLY A 121 6.46 -1.27 30.13
C GLY A 121 5.27 -2.21 30.38
N GLY A 122 5.20 -3.33 29.64
CA GLY A 122 4.27 -4.43 29.92
C GLY A 122 2.81 -4.31 29.46
N ALA A 123 2.36 -3.20 28.86
CA ALA A 123 0.98 -3.12 28.36
C ALA A 123 0.91 -2.44 26.99
N LEU A 124 0.60 -3.26 25.99
CA LEU A 124 0.20 -2.85 24.66
C LEU A 124 -1.14 -2.12 24.76
N LEU A 125 -1.16 -0.78 24.78
CA LEU A 125 -2.38 0.00 24.66
C LEU A 125 -2.61 0.30 23.18
N ALA A 126 -3.21 -0.66 22.48
CA ALA A 126 -3.87 -0.39 21.21
C ALA A 126 -5.13 0.45 21.50
N HIS A 127 -5.30 1.55 20.75
CA HIS A 127 -6.56 2.28 20.70
C HIS A 127 -7.23 2.09 19.35
#